data_AF-A0A1V4HJM7-F1
#
_entry.id   AF-A0A1V4HJM7-F1
#
_cell.length_a   1.000
_cell.length_b   1.000
_cell.length_c   1.000
_cell.angle_alpha   90.00
_cell.angle_beta   90.00
_cell.angle_gamma   90.00
#
_symmetry.space_group_name_H-M   'P 1'
#
loop_
_entity.id
_entity.type
_entity.pdbx_description
1 polymer ?
#
loop_
_entity_poly.entity_id
_entity_poly.type
_entity_poly.pdbx_seq_one_letter_code
_entity_poly.pdbx_strand_id
1 'polypeptide(L)' 'MMAKSEEFDEFLESISHLEEKIVKLILQSDLTLVEKQFILDHILIIPGKRGEHEESKAI' A
#
# COMPACT_ATOMS: atom_id res chain seq x y z
N MET A 1 25.39 17.26 -11.09
CA MET A 1 24.02 17.28 -10.54
C MET A 1 23.45 15.87 -10.66
N MET A 2 23.58 15.04 -9.61
CA MET A 2 23.01 13.68 -9.53
C MET A 2 22.20 13.45 -8.24
N ALA A 3 22.01 14.47 -7.40
CA ALA A 3 21.32 14.36 -6.11
C ALA A 3 19.83 14.00 -6.20
N LYS A 4 19.19 14.20 -7.37
CA LYS A 4 17.75 14.04 -7.53
C LYS A 4 17.28 12.57 -7.66
N SER A 5 18.19 11.65 -8.02
CA SER A 5 17.85 10.23 -8.15
C SER A 5 17.99 9.50 -6.81
N GLU A 6 19.09 9.72 -6.10
CA GLU A 6 19.36 9.04 -4.83
C GLU A 6 18.31 9.39 -3.76
N GLU A 7 17.95 10.66 -3.61
CA GLU A 7 16.87 11.07 -2.67
C GLU A 7 15.51 10.46 -3.05
N PHE A 8 15.26 10.26 -4.35
CA PHE A 8 14.02 9.64 -4.82
C PHE A 8 14.01 8.13 -4.59
N ASP A 9 15.14 7.47 -4.79
CA ASP A 9 15.33 6.05 -4.51
C ASP A 9 15.20 5.77 -3.00
N GLU A 10 15.80 6.60 -2.15
CA GLU A 10 15.65 6.53 -0.68
C GLU A 10 14.19 6.76 -0.23
N PHE A 11 13.48 7.69 -0.89
CA PHE A 11 12.07 7.91 -0.65
C PHE A 11 11.23 6.67 -1.01
N LEU A 12 11.48 6.06 -2.19
CA LEU A 12 10.78 4.85 -2.62
C LEU A 12 11.05 3.67 -1.68
N GLU A 13 12.30 3.50 -1.22
CA GLU A 13 12.65 2.48 -0.23
C GLU A 13 11.91 2.69 1.09
N SER A 14 11.85 3.95 1.56
CA SER A 14 11.13 4.32 2.78
C SER A 14 9.63 4.02 2.68
N ILE A 15 9.02 4.29 1.52
CA ILE A 15 7.62 3.94 1.26
C ILE A 15 7.43 2.43 1.26
N SER A 16 8.27 1.68 0.54
CA SER A 16 8.20 0.21 0.51
C SER A 16 8.31 -0.39 1.93
N HIS A 17 9.21 0.13 2.76
CA HIS A 17 9.37 -0.35 4.12
C HIS A 17 8.18 0.00 5.03
N LEU A 18 7.54 1.15 4.80
CA LEU A 18 6.32 1.53 5.50
C LEU A 18 5.15 0.62 5.11
N GLU A 19 5.02 0.28 3.82
CA GLU A 19 4.01 -0.66 3.34
C GLU A 19 4.14 -2.03 4.02
N GLU A 20 5.35 -2.58 4.10
CA GLU A 20 5.60 -3.84 4.79
C GLU A 20 5.17 -3.81 6.27
N LYS A 21 5.42 -2.69 6.96
CA LYS A 21 5.02 -2.52 8.36
C LYS A 21 3.50 -2.47 8.49
N ILE A 22 2.81 -1.75 7.62
CA ILE A 22 1.36 -1.66 7.60
C ILE A 22 0.75 -3.04 7.33
N VAL A 23 1.25 -3.78 6.35
CA VAL A 23 0.81 -5.15 6.05
C VAL A 23 0.95 -6.04 7.28
N LYS A 24 2.10 -6.01 7.96
CA LYS A 24 2.33 -6.80 9.18
C LYS A 24 1.33 -6.44 10.29
N LEU A 25 1.08 -5.16 10.52
CA LEU A 25 0.11 -4.70 11.52
C LEU A 25 -1.31 -5.18 11.21
N ILE A 26 -1.74 -5.10 9.94
CA ILE A 26 -3.06 -5.60 9.52
C ILE A 26 -3.13 -7.12 9.72
N LEU A 27 -2.11 -7.87 9.29
CA LEU A 27 -2.09 -9.32 9.43
C LEU A 27 -2.11 -9.79 10.89
N GLN A 28 -1.46 -9.05 11.79
CA GLN A 28 -1.39 -9.33 13.23
C GLN A 28 -2.62 -8.86 14.03
N SER A 29 -3.52 -8.09 13.42
CA SER A 29 -4.75 -7.65 14.09
C SER A 29 -5.73 -8.80 14.31
N ASP A 30 -6.65 -8.62 15.26
CA ASP A 30 -7.76 -9.55 15.53
C ASP A 30 -8.93 -9.43 14.53
N LEU A 31 -8.72 -8.69 13.42
CA LEU A 31 -9.68 -8.58 12.34
C LEU A 31 -9.92 -9.92 11.64
N THR A 32 -11.11 -10.08 11.09
CA THR A 32 -11.40 -11.20 10.19
C THR A 32 -10.59 -11.09 8.91
N LEU A 33 -10.44 -12.22 8.20
CA LEU A 33 -9.74 -12.24 6.91
C LEU A 33 -10.35 -11.25 5.89
N VAL A 34 -11.68 -11.11 5.91
CA VAL A 34 -12.41 -10.20 5.02
C VAL A 34 -12.08 -8.74 5.32
N GLU A 35 -12.07 -8.35 6.59
CA GLU A 35 -11.73 -6.99 7.01
C GLU A 35 -10.25 -6.65 6.73
N LYS A 36 -9.34 -7.61 6.96
CA LYS A 36 -7.92 -7.46 6.61
C LYS A 36 -7.75 -7.21 5.11
N GLN A 37 -8.42 -8.01 4.27
CA GLN A 37 -8.35 -7.87 2.82
C GLN A 37 -8.94 -6.52 2.37
N PHE A 38 -10.10 -6.15 2.90
CA PHE A 38 -10.72 -4.84 2.63
C PHE A 38 -9.75 -3.70 2.93
N ILE A 39 -9.05 -3.72 4.06
CA ILE A 39 -8.10 -2.66 4.42
C ILE A 39 -6.88 -2.65 3.49
N LEU A 40 -6.32 -3.82 3.17
CA LEU A 40 -5.16 -3.93 2.26
C LEU A 40 -5.48 -3.37 0.87
N ASP A 41 -6.68 -3.64 0.38
CA ASP A 41 -7.19 -3.17 -0.91
C ASP A 41 -7.34 -1.63 -0.97
N HIS A 42 -7.42 -0.94 0.17
CA HIS A 42 -7.69 0.50 0.23
C HIS A 42 -6.53 1.36 0.76
N ILE A 43 -5.56 0.78 1.49
CA ILE A 43 -4.43 1.55 2.06
C ILE A 43 -3.22 1.59 1.11
N LEU A 44 -2.96 0.53 0.34
CA LEU A 44 -1.75 0.37 -0.47
C LEU A 44 -1.96 0.84 -1.92
N ILE A 45 -2.23 2.13 -2.12
CA ILE A 45 -2.32 2.70 -3.48
C ILE A 45 -1.00 3.39 -3.84
N ILE A 46 -0.08 2.64 -4.45
CA ILE A 46 1.00 3.24 -5.25
C ILE A 46 0.40 3.72 -6.58
N PRO A 47 0.63 4.98 -6.99
CA PRO A 47 0.26 5.46 -8.33
C PRO A 47 0.90 4.58 -9.41
N GLY A 48 0.07 3.90 -10.23
CA GLY A 48 0.54 3.05 -11.33
C GLY A 48 0.16 1.57 -11.24
N LYS A 49 -0.32 1.08 -10.10
CA LYS A 49 -1.02 -0.22 -10.00
C LYS A 49 -2.53 0.00 -10.07
N ARG A 50 -3.04 0.44 -11.23
CA ARG A 50 -4.49 0.43 -11.50
C ARG A 50 -4.85 -0.78 -12.34
N GLY A 51 -5.73 -1.59 -11.78
CA GLY A 51 -6.30 -2.81 -12.35
C GLY A 51 -6.39 -3.78 -11.18
N GLU A 52 -7.41 -3.73 -10.31
CA GLU A 52 -8.82 -3.90 -10.61
C GLU A 52 -9.70 -3.30 -9.48
N HIS A 53 -9.57 -2.00 -9.18
CA HIS A 53 -10.49 -1.32 -8.25
C HIS A 53 -11.58 -0.51 -8.97
N GLU A 54 -12.00 -0.96 -10.15
CA GLU A 54 -13.28 -0.58 -10.73
C GLU A 54 -14.22 -1.76 -10.56
N GLU A 55 -14.89 -1.86 -9.40
CA GLU A 55 -16.23 -2.47 -9.25
C GLU A 55 -16.76 -2.50 -7.79
N SER A 56 -16.33 -1.60 -6.90
CA SER A 56 -17.17 -1.29 -5.73
C SER A 56 -18.27 -0.34 -6.16
N LYS A 57 -19.32 -0.97 -6.71
CA LYS A 57 -20.53 -0.39 -7.30
C LYS A 57 -21.16 0.68 -6.42
N ALA A 58 -21.67 1.69 -7.12
CA ALA A 58 -22.74 2.56 -6.67
C ALA A 58 -23.87 1.77 -6.01
N ILE A 59 -24.25 2.18 -4.80
CA ILE A 59 -25.63 2.22 -4.29
C ILE A 59 -25.74 3.45 -3.40
#